data_AF-A0A6I9PLU7-F1
#
_entry.id   AF-A0A6I9PLU7-F1
#
_cell.length_a   1.000
_cell.length_b   1.000
_cell.length_c   1.000
_cell.angle_alpha   90.00
_cell.angle_beta   90.00
_cell.angle_gamma   90.00
#
_symmetry.space_group_name_H-M   'P 1'
#
loop_
_entity.id
_entity.type
_entity.pdbx_description
1 polymer ?
#
loop_
_entity_poly.entity_id
_entity_poly.type
_entity_poly.pdbx_seq_one_letter_code
_entity_poly.pdbx_strand_id
1 'polypeptide(L)'
;VASLLDKLHSTRQHLHQMWHVRKLKLDQCFQLRLFEQDAEKMFDWISHNKELFLQSHTEIGRGYQHAVELQTQHNHFAMNSMNAYVNINRIMSVASRLAEASHYASTQIKQISTQLDLDWKSFAAALDERSTILAMSSVFHQKSEQ
;
A
#
# COMPACT_ATOMS: atom_id res chain seq x y z
N VAL A 1 38.85 -43.77 18.73
CA VAL A 1 37.58 -43.99 17.99
C VAL A 1 36.45 -43.14 18.55
N ALA A 2 36.13 -43.21 19.85
CA ALA A 2 35.09 -42.38 20.48
C ALA A 2 35.27 -40.87 20.26
N SER A 3 36.47 -40.32 20.53
CA SER A 3 36.76 -38.89 20.32
C SER A 3 36.65 -38.41 18.86
N LEU A 4 36.82 -39.31 17.89
CA LEU A 4 36.64 -39.00 16.47
C LEU A 4 35.15 -38.97 16.10
N LEU A 5 34.36 -39.90 16.67
CA LEU A 5 32.91 -39.92 16.50
C LEU A 5 32.24 -38.69 17.13
N ASP A 6 32.69 -38.27 18.31
CA ASP A 6 32.18 -37.05 18.97
C ASP A 6 32.48 -35.80 18.14
N LYS A 7 33.71 -35.68 17.62
CA LYS A 7 34.10 -34.59 16.71
C LYS A 7 33.26 -34.59 15.43
N LEU A 8 33.03 -35.76 14.84
CA LEU A 8 32.20 -35.88 13.64
C LEU A 8 30.75 -35.47 13.92
N HIS A 9 30.19 -35.90 15.06
CA HIS A 9 28.83 -35.56 15.46
C HIS A 9 28.68 -34.04 15.70
N SER A 10 29.62 -33.44 16.43
CA SER A 10 29.66 -31.99 16.66
C SER A 10 29.80 -31.20 15.36
N THR A 11 30.70 -31.63 14.46
CA THR A 11 30.88 -30.98 13.14
C THR A 11 29.60 -31.06 12.31
N ARG A 12 28.93 -32.23 12.30
CA ARG A 12 27.65 -32.41 11.60
C ARG A 12 26.58 -31.46 12.15
N GLN A 13 26.42 -31.39 13.47
CA GLN A 13 25.45 -30.48 14.10
C GLN A 13 25.75 -29.01 13.75
N HIS A 14 27.02 -28.60 13.79
CA HIS A 14 27.42 -27.25 13.42
C HIS A 14 27.09 -26.92 11.97
N LEU A 15 27.39 -27.82 11.03
CA LEU A 15 27.05 -27.65 9.61
C LEU A 15 25.54 -27.53 9.40
N HIS A 16 24.73 -28.34 10.10
CA HIS A 16 23.27 -28.24 10.03
C HIS A 16 22.75 -26.89 10.56
N GLN A 17 23.31 -26.39 11.66
CA GLN A 17 22.95 -25.08 12.20
C GLN A 17 23.30 -23.96 11.22
N MET A 18 24.52 -23.96 10.66
CA MET A 18 24.94 -22.99 9.65
C MET A 18 24.03 -23.02 8.41
N TRP A 19 23.68 -24.22 7.94
CA TRP A 19 22.76 -24.38 6.83
C TRP A 19 21.37 -23.81 7.13
N HIS A 20 20.80 -24.11 8.30
CA HIS A 20 19.50 -23.58 8.71
C HIS A 20 19.49 -22.05 8.77
N VAL A 21 20.52 -21.44 9.35
CA VAL A 21 20.66 -19.98 9.42
C VAL A 21 20.76 -19.38 8.02
N ARG A 22 21.57 -19.97 7.13
CA ARG A 22 21.71 -19.48 5.76
C ARG A 22 20.42 -19.62 4.95
N LYS A 23 19.73 -20.75 5.09
CA LYS A 23 18.43 -20.99 4.44
C LYS A 23 17.41 -19.94 4.89
N LEU A 24 17.25 -19.76 6.20
CA LEU A 24 16.35 -18.76 6.77
C LEU A 24 16.66 -17.35 6.24
N LYS A 25 17.93 -16.97 6.20
CA LYS A 25 18.34 -15.64 5.70
C LYS A 25 17.97 -15.45 4.22
N LEU A 26 18.16 -16.48 3.38
CA LEU A 26 17.78 -16.42 1.96
C LEU A 26 16.27 -16.32 1.78
N ASP A 27 15.51 -17.12 2.53
CA ASP A 27 14.04 -17.07 2.51
C ASP A 27 13.53 -15.68 2.90
N GLN A 28 14.12 -15.07 3.94
CA GLN A 28 13.83 -13.71 4.38
C GLN A 28 14.21 -12.66 3.32
N CYS A 29 15.37 -12.77 2.66
CA CYS A 29 15.73 -11.87 1.56
C CYS A 29 14.71 -11.94 0.40
N PHE A 30 14.24 -13.13 0.07
CA PHE A 30 13.23 -13.31 -0.96
C PHE A 30 11.89 -12.70 -0.57
N GLN A 31 11.44 -12.92 0.68
CA GLN A 31 10.21 -12.31 1.23
C GLN A 31 10.26 -10.78 1.19
N LEU A 32 11.39 -10.20 1.61
CA LEU A 32 11.58 -8.75 1.55
C LEU A 32 11.46 -8.23 0.13
N ARG A 33 12.10 -8.90 -0.85
CA ARG A 33 12.07 -8.43 -2.23
C ARG A 33 10.66 -8.46 -2.84
N LEU A 34 9.87 -9.49 -2.54
CA LEU A 34 8.48 -9.56 -2.98
C LEU A 34 7.64 -8.45 -2.35
N PHE A 35 7.79 -8.23 -1.05
CA PHE A 35 7.10 -7.16 -0.33
C PHE A 35 7.44 -5.77 -0.91
N GLU A 36 8.73 -5.48 -1.12
CA GLU A 36 9.19 -4.22 -1.71
C GLU A 36 8.61 -4.01 -3.11
N GLN A 37 8.62 -5.05 -3.95
CA GLN A 37 8.07 -4.97 -5.30
C GLN A 37 6.56 -4.67 -5.30
N ASP A 38 5.80 -5.29 -4.40
CA ASP A 38 4.36 -5.04 -4.30
C ASP A 38 4.07 -3.63 -3.75
N ALA A 39 4.87 -3.15 -2.79
CA ALA A 39 4.78 -1.80 -2.27
C ALA A 39 5.13 -0.74 -3.33
N GLU A 40 6.22 -0.95 -4.08
CA GLU A 40 6.69 -0.07 -5.18
C GLU A 40 5.59 0.15 -6.22
N LYS A 41 4.92 -0.93 -6.66
CA LYS A 41 3.78 -0.83 -7.59
C LYS A 41 2.67 0.06 -7.05
N MET A 42 2.40 0.00 -5.74
CA MET A 42 1.34 0.82 -5.14
C MET A 42 1.78 2.27 -4.94
N PHE A 43 3.05 2.54 -4.63
CA PHE A 43 3.58 3.91 -4.64
C PHE A 43 3.45 4.54 -6.02
N ASP A 44 3.88 3.84 -7.07
CA ASP A 44 3.77 4.33 -8.45
C ASP A 44 2.32 4.59 -8.83
N TRP A 45 1.43 3.66 -8.47
CA TRP A 45 0.00 3.80 -8.72
C TRP A 45 -0.59 5.02 -8.01
N ILE A 46 -0.28 5.22 -6.72
CA ILE A 46 -0.77 6.37 -5.95
C ILE A 46 -0.24 7.67 -6.54
N SER A 47 1.06 7.75 -6.82
CA SER A 47 1.70 8.93 -7.38
C SER A 47 1.05 9.34 -8.71
N HIS A 48 0.89 8.38 -9.62
CA HIS A 48 0.27 8.62 -10.92
C HIS A 48 -1.19 9.09 -10.80
N ASN A 49 -2.01 8.42 -10.00
CA ASN A 49 -3.43 8.78 -9.86
C ASN A 49 -3.63 10.09 -9.11
N LYS A 50 -2.74 10.42 -8.16
CA LYS A 50 -2.73 11.72 -7.49
C LYS A 50 -2.42 12.85 -8.47
N GLU A 51 -1.43 12.67 -9.35
CA GLU A 51 -1.12 13.64 -10.39
C GLU A 51 -2.30 13.83 -11.36
N LEU A 52 -2.87 12.73 -11.87
CA LEU A 52 -4.05 12.78 -12.73
C LEU A 52 -5.22 13.50 -12.06
N PHE A 53 -5.48 13.21 -10.80
CA PHE A 53 -6.53 13.86 -10.01
C PHE A 53 -6.32 15.37 -9.94
N LEU A 54 -5.11 15.82 -9.59
CA LEU A 54 -4.78 17.25 -9.50
C LEU A 54 -4.89 17.99 -10.85
N GLN A 55 -4.62 17.32 -11.96
CA GLN A 55 -4.67 17.92 -13.30
C GLN A 55 -6.10 18.02 -13.86
N SER A 56 -6.95 17.02 -13.58
CA SER A 56 -8.25 16.86 -14.25
C SER A 56 -9.46 17.21 -13.39
N HIS A 57 -9.31 17.27 -12.06
CA HIS A 57 -10.42 17.40 -11.12
C HIS A 57 -10.38 18.74 -10.36
N THR A 58 -10.34 19.86 -11.11
CA THR A 58 -10.26 21.22 -10.54
C THR A 58 -11.59 21.98 -10.55
N GLU A 59 -12.52 21.62 -11.43
CA GLU A 59 -13.82 22.29 -11.55
C GLU A 59 -14.86 21.76 -10.54
N ILE A 60 -15.83 22.62 -10.19
CA ILE A 60 -16.96 22.30 -9.28
C ILE A 60 -18.34 22.41 -9.95
N GLY A 61 -18.41 22.77 -11.23
CA GLY A 61 -19.66 22.94 -11.98
C GLY A 61 -20.16 24.39 -11.98
N ARG A 62 -20.74 24.81 -13.12
CA ARG A 62 -21.24 26.18 -13.36
C ARG A 62 -22.77 26.31 -13.27
N GLY A 63 -23.44 25.21 -12.95
CA GLY A 63 -24.89 25.07 -12.85
C GLY A 63 -25.20 23.65 -12.37
N TYR A 64 -26.47 23.39 -12.04
CA TYR A 64 -26.85 22.14 -11.37
C TYR A 64 -26.45 20.90 -12.17
N GLN A 65 -26.81 20.87 -13.46
CA GLN A 65 -26.55 19.72 -14.32
C GLN A 65 -25.05 19.43 -14.47
N HIS A 66 -24.23 20.47 -14.64
CA HIS A 66 -22.77 20.30 -14.77
C HIS A 66 -22.14 19.81 -13.46
N ALA A 67 -22.61 20.28 -12.30
CA ALA A 67 -22.12 19.80 -11.00
C ALA A 67 -22.45 18.31 -10.78
N VAL A 68 -23.64 17.85 -11.18
CA VAL A 68 -24.03 16.43 -11.12
C VAL A 68 -23.19 15.56 -12.06
N GLU A 69 -22.88 16.05 -13.26
CA GLU A 69 -21.99 15.35 -14.20
C GLU A 69 -20.58 15.17 -13.63
N LEU A 70 -19.99 16.24 -13.07
CA LEU A 70 -18.69 16.19 -12.41
C LEU A 70 -18.70 15.25 -11.19
N GLN A 71 -19.79 15.23 -10.42
CA GLN A 71 -19.95 14.31 -9.30
C GLN A 71 -19.99 12.85 -9.75
N THR A 72 -20.66 12.57 -10.87
CA THR A 72 -20.72 11.22 -11.45
C THR A 72 -19.33 10.76 -11.94
N GLN A 73 -18.60 11.63 -12.62
CA GLN A 73 -17.23 11.36 -13.07
C GLN A 73 -16.30 11.09 -11.89
N HIS A 74 -16.37 11.93 -10.85
CA HIS A 74 -15.60 11.76 -9.62
C HIS A 74 -15.90 10.44 -8.92
N ASN A 75 -17.19 10.07 -8.79
CA ASN A 75 -17.58 8.80 -8.18
C ASN A 75 -17.02 7.59 -8.94
N HIS A 76 -16.97 7.66 -10.27
CA HIS A 76 -16.36 6.61 -11.09
C HIS A 76 -14.84 6.51 -10.83
N PHE A 77 -14.15 7.64 -10.78
CA PHE A 77 -12.72 7.69 -10.47
C PHE A 77 -12.41 7.14 -9.06
N ALA A 78 -13.17 7.56 -8.05
CA ALA A 78 -13.04 7.08 -6.68
C ALA A 78 -13.32 5.58 -6.56
N MET A 79 -14.35 5.07 -7.24
CA MET A 79 -14.66 3.64 -7.28
C MET A 79 -13.52 2.83 -7.91
N ASN A 80 -12.94 3.32 -9.01
CA ASN A 80 -11.80 2.67 -9.66
C ASN A 80 -10.56 2.61 -8.74
N SER A 81 -10.45 3.54 -7.79
CA SER A 81 -9.39 3.59 -6.79
C SER A 81 -9.55 2.55 -5.67
N MET A 82 -10.72 1.94 -5.51
CA MET A 82 -10.98 0.99 -4.41
C MET A 82 -10.16 -0.31 -4.52
N ASN A 83 -9.78 -0.70 -5.75
CA ASN A 83 -8.88 -1.85 -5.95
C ASN A 83 -7.49 -1.60 -5.34
N ALA A 84 -7.00 -0.35 -5.35
CA ALA A 84 -5.74 0.01 -4.71
C ALA A 84 -5.83 -0.17 -3.19
N TYR A 85 -6.95 0.24 -2.56
CA TYR A 85 -7.18 0.04 -1.14
C TYR A 85 -7.07 -1.43 -0.71
N VAL A 86 -7.69 -2.34 -1.46
CA VAL A 86 -7.64 -3.78 -1.17
C VAL A 86 -6.20 -4.31 -1.26
N ASN A 87 -5.47 -3.90 -2.30
CA ASN A 87 -4.07 -4.31 -2.49
C ASN A 87 -3.15 -3.77 -1.39
N ILE A 88 -3.33 -2.52 -1.00
CA ILE A 88 -2.56 -1.90 0.09
C ILE A 88 -2.82 -2.63 1.40
N ASN A 89 -4.07 -2.94 1.75
CA ASN A 89 -4.38 -3.72 2.96
C ASN A 89 -3.75 -5.12 2.95
N ARG A 90 -3.69 -5.77 1.78
CA ARG A 90 -2.98 -7.04 1.64
C ARG A 90 -1.48 -6.89 1.90
N ILE A 91 -0.86 -5.84 1.36
CA ILE A 91 0.56 -5.52 1.60
C ILE A 91 0.80 -5.24 3.09
N MET A 92 -0.08 -4.49 3.75
CA MET A 92 -0.02 -4.23 5.19
C MET A 92 -0.09 -5.53 6.01
N SER A 93 -0.97 -6.47 5.64
CA SER A 93 -1.04 -7.78 6.29
C SER A 93 0.25 -8.59 6.15
N VAL A 94 0.88 -8.55 4.97
CA VAL A 94 2.19 -9.18 4.76
C VAL A 94 3.25 -8.50 5.62
N ALA A 95 3.29 -7.17 5.67
CA ALA A 95 4.24 -6.41 6.48
C ALA A 95 4.15 -6.77 7.97
N SER A 96 2.94 -6.81 8.54
CA SER A 96 2.71 -7.18 9.94
C SER A 96 3.21 -8.59 10.23
N ARG A 97 2.87 -9.57 9.37
CA ARG A 97 3.31 -10.95 9.55
C ARG A 97 4.83 -11.10 9.50
N LEU A 98 5.50 -10.40 8.57
CA LEU A 98 6.97 -10.42 8.50
C LEU A 98 7.59 -9.77 9.74
N ALA A 99 7.04 -8.65 10.22
CA ALA A 99 7.52 -7.99 11.43
C ALA A 99 7.33 -8.87 12.68
N GLU A 100 6.19 -9.53 12.84
CA GLU A 100 5.88 -10.45 13.93
C GLU A 100 6.78 -11.70 13.91
N ALA A 101 7.14 -12.18 12.72
CA ALA A 101 8.09 -13.29 12.53
C ALA A 101 9.55 -12.91 12.85
N SER A 102 9.80 -11.74 13.46
CA SER A 102 11.14 -11.24 13.79
C SER A 102 12.06 -11.21 12.57
N HIS A 103 11.52 -10.82 11.40
CA HIS A 103 12.28 -10.70 10.18
C HIS A 103 13.47 -9.74 10.35
N TYR A 104 14.63 -10.09 9.79
CA TYR A 104 15.87 -9.30 10.00
C TYR A 104 15.73 -7.83 9.55
N ALA A 105 14.87 -7.57 8.57
CA ALA A 105 14.57 -6.25 8.01
C ALA A 105 13.26 -5.63 8.56
N SER A 106 12.79 -6.07 9.72
CA SER A 106 11.50 -5.63 10.30
C SER A 106 11.35 -4.11 10.40
N THR A 107 12.41 -3.38 10.76
CA THR A 107 12.40 -1.90 10.78
C THR A 107 12.10 -1.30 9.41
N GLN A 108 12.77 -1.79 8.36
CA GLN A 108 12.57 -1.31 6.99
C GLN A 108 11.17 -1.63 6.48
N ILE A 109 10.68 -2.85 6.76
CA ILE A 109 9.32 -3.27 6.39
C ILE A 109 8.28 -2.34 7.02
N LYS A 110 8.43 -2.02 8.32
CA LYS A 110 7.55 -1.08 9.03
C LYS A 110 7.59 0.32 8.45
N GLN A 111 8.78 0.81 8.07
CA GLN A 111 8.95 2.13 7.46
C GLN A 111 8.21 2.21 6.12
N ILE A 112 8.44 1.24 5.23
CA ILE A 112 7.76 1.16 3.92
C ILE A 112 6.24 1.07 4.11
N SER A 113 5.76 0.17 4.98
CA SER A 113 4.32 -0.02 5.19
C SER A 113 3.65 1.24 5.76
N THR A 114 4.33 1.93 6.67
CA THR A 114 3.82 3.19 7.25
C THR A 114 3.74 4.28 6.19
N GLN A 115 4.78 4.44 5.36
CA GLN A 115 4.78 5.43 4.29
C GLN A 115 3.68 5.16 3.27
N LEU A 116 3.50 3.90 2.86
CA LEU A 116 2.45 3.51 1.91
C LEU A 116 1.04 3.82 2.45
N ASP A 117 0.80 3.53 3.73
CA ASP A 117 -0.47 3.84 4.40
C ASP A 117 -0.72 5.36 4.48
N LEU A 118 0.30 6.14 4.80
CA LEU A 118 0.21 7.60 4.84
C LEU A 118 -0.11 8.20 3.46
N ASP A 119 0.59 7.75 2.42
CA ASP A 119 0.38 8.23 1.05
C ASP A 119 -1.03 7.90 0.55
N TRP A 120 -1.50 6.68 0.83
CA TRP A 120 -2.86 6.27 0.52
C TRP A 120 -3.90 7.11 1.27
N LYS A 121 -3.74 7.29 2.59
CA LYS A 121 -4.67 8.08 3.40
C LYS A 121 -4.72 9.54 2.94
N SER A 122 -3.58 10.12 2.57
CA SER A 122 -3.53 11.45 1.99
C SER A 122 -4.32 11.53 0.69
N PHE A 123 -4.18 10.54 -0.20
CA PHE A 123 -4.91 10.52 -1.46
C PHE A 123 -6.41 10.29 -1.27
N ALA A 124 -6.80 9.33 -0.42
CA ALA A 124 -8.19 9.06 -0.08
C ALA A 124 -8.89 10.28 0.54
N ALA A 125 -8.20 11.01 1.44
CA ALA A 125 -8.74 12.25 2.01
C ALA A 125 -9.06 13.30 0.94
N ALA A 126 -8.20 13.45 -0.08
CA ALA A 126 -8.44 14.36 -1.19
C ALA A 126 -9.65 13.94 -2.06
N LEU A 127 -9.87 12.63 -2.24
CA LEU A 127 -11.06 12.12 -2.91
C LEU A 127 -12.33 12.46 -2.12
N ASP A 128 -12.31 12.26 -0.80
CA ASP A 128 -13.46 12.54 0.08
C ASP A 128 -13.77 14.04 0.17
N GLU A 129 -12.75 14.89 0.22
CA GLU A 129 -12.90 16.33 0.20
C GLU A 129 -13.59 16.78 -1.10
N ARG A 130 -13.14 16.29 -2.26
CA ARG A 130 -13.79 16.61 -3.53
C ARG A 130 -15.23 16.10 -3.61
N SER A 131 -15.51 14.90 -3.09
CA SER A 131 -16.89 14.37 -3.00
C SER A 131 -17.80 15.36 -2.28
N THR A 132 -17.30 15.92 -1.17
CA THR A 132 -18.02 16.91 -0.35
C THR A 132 -18.23 18.21 -1.11
N ILE A 133 -17.19 18.75 -1.74
CA ILE A 133 -17.26 20.00 -2.51
C ILE A 133 -18.26 19.90 -3.66
N LEU A 134 -18.24 18.81 -4.43
CA LEU A 134 -19.17 18.61 -5.54
C LEU A 134 -20.61 18.44 -5.06
N ALA A 135 -20.82 17.74 -3.94
CA ALA A 135 -22.15 17.63 -3.34
C ALA A 135 -22.70 19.00 -2.93
N MET A 136 -21.88 19.83 -2.29
CA MET A 136 -22.25 21.20 -1.92
C MET A 136 -22.56 22.06 -3.14
N SER A 137 -21.73 21.97 -4.19
CA SER A 137 -21.94 22.71 -5.44
C SER A 137 -23.27 22.34 -6.12
N SER A 138 -23.57 21.04 -6.23
CA SER A 138 -24.84 20.57 -6.77
C SER A 138 -26.03 21.11 -5.98
N VAL A 139 -25.99 21.03 -4.65
CA VAL A 139 -27.07 21.54 -3.79
C VAL A 139 -27.22 23.07 -3.90
N PHE A 140 -26.11 23.80 -4.01
CA PHE A 140 -26.14 25.26 -4.19
C PHE A 140 -26.84 25.64 -5.50
N HIS A 141 -26.39 25.10 -6.63
CA HIS A 141 -26.95 25.42 -7.94
C HIS A 141 -28.42 25.01 -8.05
N GLN A 142 -28.78 23.84 -7.50
CA GLN A 142 -30.18 23.39 -7.47
C GLN A 142 -31.11 24.40 -6.78
N LYS A 143 -30.64 25.03 -5.70
CA LYS A 143 -31.44 26.00 -4.95
C LYS A 143 -31.45 27.39 -5.58
N SER A 144 -30.38 27.78 -6.25
CA SER A 144 -30.31 29.09 -6.91
C SER A 144 -31.06 29.16 -8.24
N GLU A 145 -31.30 28.02 -8.87
CA GLU A 145 -32.02 27.89 -10.14
C GLU A 145 -33.54 27.65 -9.95
N GLN A 146 -34.01 27.52 -8.69
CA GLN A 146 -35.44 27.45 -8.31
C GLN A 146 -36.00 28.85 -8.02
#